data_AF-A0AAD5W2G5-F1
#
_entry.id   AF-A0AAD5W2G5-F1
#
_cell.length_a   1.000
_cell.length_b   1.000
_cell.length_c   1.000
_cell.angle_alpha   90.00
_cell.angle_beta   90.00
_cell.angle_gamma   90.00
#
_symmetry.space_group_name_H-M   'P 1'
#
loop_
_entity.id
_entity.type
_entity.pdbx_description
1 polymer ?
#
loop_
_entity_poly.entity_id
_entity_poly.type
_entity_poly.pdbx_seq_one_letter_code
_entity_poly.pdbx_strand_id
1 'polypeptide(L)'
;MWMRASVSYLILPCFFLIFTISSVFASPLPHTFSLASTTQLDPRDRYILNNNSFTGQLTAINPNTNTPVPQGPSTDGSGQNFNAPAAIWMIFTLVTGVPLAFAGFRGWRLTTGVGVGLAATLVSWASFSNTMGAPGISDIVLTLICLGFFAFGFVFGLLEIGKLAGMVSLGILGGLSLGVRLMLFRSGLLIPVGSDGYGAGYVLGWAMIAILGVLGGLWIALVRFQRSGLLFACTATGTFLVALGVDLILNRQKGMSRGLIFLFDRNSSHIVDVITKGYQPSLTTQVILGSSLALIPILAFGQHRLFKDPFDRGKLSSDRASILDSEYGDAPSTTQTSEQRGGVLMRHRANASGMFSGLWDGVLFKKGPSPNRFSV
;
A
#
# COMPACT_ATOMS: atom_id res chain seq x y z
N MET A 1 29.73 1.51 17.03
CA MET A 1 29.66 2.89 16.48
C MET A 1 28.84 3.00 15.18
N TRP A 2 28.59 1.92 14.43
CA TRP A 2 27.79 1.91 13.19
C TRP A 2 26.26 2.05 13.36
N MET A 3 25.74 1.95 14.58
CA MET A 3 24.29 1.99 14.85
C MET A 3 23.69 3.42 14.80
N ARG A 4 24.54 4.47 14.83
CA ARG A 4 24.09 5.87 14.82
C ARG A 4 23.78 6.41 13.41
N ALA A 5 24.44 5.89 12.37
CA ALA A 5 24.18 6.32 11.00
C ALA A 5 22.82 5.83 10.47
N SER A 6 22.36 4.65 10.89
CA SER A 6 21.14 4.01 10.37
C SER A 6 19.84 4.73 10.76
N VAL A 7 19.84 5.46 11.88
CA VAL A 7 18.65 6.16 12.38
C VAL A 7 18.37 7.42 11.54
N SER A 8 19.42 8.14 11.12
CA SER A 8 19.30 9.35 10.29
C SER A 8 18.70 9.06 8.91
N TYR A 9 19.02 7.90 8.30
CA TYR A 9 18.44 7.47 7.02
C TYR A 9 16.98 7.01 7.10
N LEU A 10 16.46 6.83 8.32
CA LEU A 10 15.09 6.38 8.58
C LEU A 10 14.16 7.56 8.90
N ILE A 11 14.71 8.56 9.60
CA ILE A 11 14.01 9.80 9.92
C ILE A 11 13.75 10.61 8.64
N LEU A 12 14.72 10.71 7.74
CA LEU A 12 14.60 11.51 6.52
C LEU A 12 13.45 11.07 5.58
N PRO A 13 13.27 9.79 5.23
CA PRO A 13 12.14 9.35 4.40
C PRO A 13 10.80 9.41 5.14
N CYS A 14 10.76 9.21 6.46
CA CYS A 14 9.54 9.43 7.24
C CYS A 14 9.14 10.91 7.26
N PHE A 15 10.10 11.84 7.42
CA PHE A 15 9.86 13.27 7.31
C PHE A 15 9.48 13.68 5.88
N PHE A 16 10.11 13.10 4.87
CA PHE A 16 9.76 13.35 3.47
C PHE A 16 8.35 12.84 3.17
N LEU A 17 7.97 11.67 3.69
CA LEU A 17 6.63 11.09 3.54
C LEU A 17 5.58 11.93 4.26
N ILE A 18 5.83 12.33 5.51
CA ILE A 18 4.97 13.25 6.28
C ILE A 18 4.86 14.60 5.56
N PHE A 19 5.97 15.17 5.08
CA PHE A 19 6.00 16.43 4.34
C PHE A 19 5.24 16.30 3.01
N THR A 20 5.39 15.20 2.28
CA THR A 20 4.62 14.95 1.06
C THR A 20 3.13 14.81 1.36
N ILE A 21 2.73 14.10 2.42
CA ILE A 21 1.34 14.00 2.87
C ILE A 21 0.78 15.38 3.25
N SER A 22 1.57 16.21 3.92
CA SER A 22 1.20 17.60 4.23
C SER A 22 1.13 18.48 2.98
N SER A 23 1.91 18.19 1.94
CA SER A 23 1.92 18.93 0.67
C SER A 23 0.89 18.43 -0.36
N VAL A 24 0.34 17.21 -0.21
CA VAL A 24 -0.75 16.67 -1.06
C VAL A 24 -2.09 17.38 -0.81
N PHE A 25 -2.14 18.31 0.15
CA PHE A 25 -3.16 19.37 0.18
C PHE A 25 -3.02 20.40 -0.97
N ALA A 26 -2.01 20.30 -1.84
CA ALA A 26 -1.88 21.13 -3.04
C ALA A 26 -2.38 20.38 -4.27
N SER A 27 -3.54 20.80 -4.78
CA SER A 27 -4.11 20.32 -6.04
C SER A 27 -3.26 20.78 -7.25
N PRO A 28 -3.09 19.94 -8.29
CA PRO A 28 -2.53 20.40 -9.56
C PRO A 28 -3.67 20.63 -10.55
N LEU A 29 -4.23 21.84 -10.59
CA LEU A 29 -4.95 22.34 -11.77
C LEU A 29 -4.60 23.81 -12.02
N PRO A 30 -3.94 24.13 -13.15
CA PRO A 30 -3.79 25.49 -13.61
C PRO A 30 -5.05 25.88 -14.37
N HIS A 31 -6.03 26.44 -13.68
CA HIS A 31 -7.02 27.29 -14.33
C HIS A 31 -7.18 28.56 -13.52
N THR A 32 -6.86 29.67 -14.18
CA THR A 32 -7.20 31.05 -13.85
C THR A 32 -8.59 31.16 -13.23
N PHE A 33 -8.71 31.05 -11.90
CA PHE A 33 -9.96 31.24 -11.18
C PHE A 33 -9.69 31.86 -9.81
N SER A 34 -10.57 32.81 -9.48
CA SER A 34 -10.77 33.56 -8.25
C SER A 34 -10.17 32.94 -6.98
N LEU A 35 -9.54 33.79 -6.16
CA LEU A 35 -9.05 33.57 -4.78
C LEU A 35 -10.17 33.22 -3.76
N ALA A 36 -11.25 32.58 -4.18
CA ALA A 36 -12.35 32.18 -3.32
C ALA A 36 -12.27 30.68 -3.01
N SER A 37 -12.12 30.38 -1.72
CA SER A 37 -12.22 29.06 -1.11
C SER A 37 -11.06 28.11 -1.40
N THR A 38 -10.00 28.24 -0.61
CA THR A 38 -9.19 27.09 -0.20
C THR A 38 -10.15 25.93 0.09
N THR A 39 -10.03 24.81 -0.63
CA THR A 39 -10.78 23.57 -0.37
C THR A 39 -10.41 23.04 1.01
N GLN A 40 -11.00 23.63 2.04
CA GLN A 40 -10.92 23.16 3.41
C GLN A 40 -11.78 21.91 3.52
N LEU A 41 -11.22 20.83 4.07
CA LEU A 41 -11.98 19.62 4.39
C LEU A 41 -13.07 20.00 5.41
N ASP A 42 -14.32 20.08 4.98
CA ASP A 42 -15.42 20.49 5.84
C ASP A 42 -15.93 19.32 6.72
N PRO A 43 -16.34 19.59 7.97
CA PRO A 43 -17.15 18.67 8.77
C PRO A 43 -18.42 18.22 8.03
N ARG A 44 -18.82 16.93 8.15
CA ARG A 44 -19.95 16.35 7.39
C ARG A 44 -21.31 16.89 7.87
N ASP A 45 -21.34 17.12 9.16
CA ASP A 45 -22.40 17.57 10.06
C ASP A 45 -22.72 19.07 9.95
N ARG A 46 -21.93 19.84 9.18
CA ARG A 46 -22.24 21.25 8.92
C ARG A 46 -23.38 21.46 7.93
N TYR A 47 -23.64 20.51 7.04
CA TYR A 47 -24.56 20.74 5.93
C TYR A 47 -26.02 20.50 6.33
N ILE A 48 -26.88 21.44 5.96
CA ILE A 48 -28.33 21.28 6.14
C ILE A 48 -28.85 20.52 4.92
N LEU A 49 -29.43 19.34 5.15
CA LEU A 49 -30.09 18.59 4.09
C LEU A 49 -31.49 19.18 3.86
N ASN A 50 -31.70 19.76 2.69
CA ASN A 50 -32.99 20.28 2.28
C ASN A 50 -33.59 19.39 1.19
N ASN A 51 -34.84 18.96 1.40
CA ASN A 51 -35.59 18.27 0.37
C ASN A 51 -36.14 19.32 -0.61
N ASN A 52 -35.64 19.31 -1.83
CA ASN A 52 -36.16 20.21 -2.86
C ASN A 52 -37.59 19.78 -3.19
N SER A 53 -38.57 20.56 -2.74
CA SER A 53 -40.01 20.27 -2.89
C SER A 53 -40.46 20.07 -4.34
N PHE A 54 -39.71 20.60 -5.32
CA PHE A 54 -40.04 20.48 -6.74
C PHE A 54 -39.46 19.23 -7.40
N THR A 55 -38.28 18.76 -6.96
CA THR A 55 -37.58 17.61 -7.57
C THR A 55 -37.62 16.35 -6.71
N GLY A 56 -37.96 16.46 -5.43
CA GLY A 56 -37.86 15.40 -4.44
C GLY A 56 -36.42 14.97 -4.13
N GLN A 57 -35.42 15.67 -4.68
CA GLN A 57 -34.01 15.36 -4.44
C GLN A 57 -33.51 16.10 -3.21
N LEU A 58 -32.74 15.39 -2.39
CA LEU A 58 -32.02 15.98 -1.28
C LEU A 58 -30.85 16.82 -1.82
N THR A 59 -30.78 18.05 -1.35
CA THR A 59 -29.69 18.99 -1.64
C THR A 59 -29.01 19.38 -0.34
N ALA A 60 -27.70 19.56 -0.37
CA ALA A 60 -26.95 20.09 0.76
C ALA A 60 -26.88 21.61 0.67
N ILE A 61 -27.23 22.31 1.75
CA ILE A 61 -27.09 23.76 1.88
C ILE A 61 -25.90 24.05 2.79
N ASN A 62 -25.01 24.93 2.35
CA ASN A 62 -23.93 25.43 3.20
C ASN A 62 -24.51 26.40 4.23
N PRO A 63 -24.32 26.16 5.55
CA PRO A 63 -24.94 26.97 6.60
C PRO A 63 -24.39 28.40 6.65
N ASN A 64 -23.18 28.64 6.15
CA ASN A 64 -22.54 29.96 6.20
C ASN A 64 -22.99 30.84 5.03
N THR A 65 -23.18 30.26 3.84
CA THR A 65 -23.56 31.03 2.64
C THR A 65 -25.03 30.91 2.30
N ASN A 66 -25.74 29.95 2.89
CA ASN A 66 -27.12 29.59 2.53
C ASN A 66 -27.28 29.24 1.04
N THR A 67 -26.20 28.85 0.36
CA THR A 67 -26.25 28.45 -1.05
C THR A 67 -26.25 26.92 -1.17
N PRO A 68 -26.93 26.37 -2.19
CA PRO A 68 -26.87 24.94 -2.46
C PRO A 68 -25.45 24.55 -2.87
N VAL A 69 -24.96 23.44 -2.32
CA VAL A 69 -23.69 22.82 -2.70
C VAL A 69 -23.97 21.85 -3.84
N PRO A 70 -23.35 22.03 -5.03
CA PRO A 70 -23.48 21.09 -6.13
C PRO A 70 -23.17 19.66 -5.68
N GLN A 71 -24.07 18.71 -5.95
CA GLN A 71 -23.91 17.31 -5.56
C GLN A 71 -23.55 16.45 -6.78
N GLY A 72 -22.67 15.48 -6.56
CA GLY A 72 -22.26 14.48 -7.53
C GLY A 72 -22.37 13.05 -6.99
N PRO A 73 -22.29 12.04 -7.85
CA PRO A 73 -22.25 10.66 -7.41
C PRO A 73 -20.97 10.38 -6.60
N SER A 74 -21.11 9.89 -5.38
CA SER A 74 -19.98 9.37 -4.61
C SER A 74 -19.55 8.03 -5.20
N THR A 75 -18.52 8.07 -6.04
CA THR A 75 -17.90 6.90 -6.65
C THR A 75 -16.45 6.78 -6.18
N ASP A 76 -16.02 5.56 -5.88
CA ASP A 76 -14.61 5.23 -5.65
C ASP A 76 -13.86 4.89 -6.95
N GLY A 77 -14.50 5.12 -8.11
CA GLY A 77 -14.01 4.70 -9.41
C GLY A 77 -14.10 3.20 -9.66
N SER A 78 -14.59 2.39 -8.71
CA SER A 78 -14.71 0.94 -8.87
C SER A 78 -15.92 0.51 -9.69
N GLY A 79 -16.65 1.44 -10.31
CA GLY A 79 -17.80 1.10 -11.12
C GLY A 79 -19.03 0.72 -10.30
N GLN A 80 -20.01 0.13 -10.98
CA GLN A 80 -21.25 -0.34 -10.37
C GLN A 80 -21.56 -1.74 -10.85
N ASN A 81 -21.93 -2.61 -9.91
CA ASN A 81 -22.17 -4.03 -10.16
C ASN A 81 -20.93 -4.68 -10.81
N PHE A 82 -21.10 -5.30 -11.97
CA PHE A 82 -20.04 -5.99 -12.72
C PHE A 82 -19.71 -5.29 -14.04
N ASN A 83 -19.81 -3.96 -14.08
CA ASN A 83 -19.34 -3.20 -15.23
C ASN A 83 -17.80 -3.26 -15.34
N ALA A 84 -17.25 -2.74 -16.45
CA ALA A 84 -15.82 -2.87 -16.75
C ALA A 84 -14.89 -2.34 -15.63
N PRO A 85 -15.10 -1.14 -15.05
CA PRO A 85 -14.28 -0.67 -13.92
C PRO A 85 -14.31 -1.62 -12.71
N ALA A 86 -15.48 -2.16 -12.36
CA ALA A 86 -15.61 -3.12 -11.26
C ALA A 86 -14.85 -4.42 -11.52
N ALA A 87 -15.00 -4.97 -12.73
CA ALA A 87 -14.27 -6.16 -13.13
C ALA A 87 -12.75 -5.96 -13.05
N ILE A 88 -12.26 -4.82 -13.54
CA ILE A 88 -10.83 -4.47 -13.49
C ILE A 88 -10.33 -4.39 -12.04
N TRP A 89 -11.06 -3.72 -11.15
CA TRP A 89 -10.67 -3.62 -9.73
C TRP A 89 -10.71 -4.97 -9.01
N MET A 90 -11.70 -5.81 -9.27
CA MET A 90 -11.75 -7.17 -8.71
C MET A 90 -10.56 -8.01 -9.19
N ILE A 91 -10.24 -7.95 -10.48
CA ILE A 91 -9.08 -8.68 -11.03
C ILE A 91 -7.80 -8.14 -10.41
N PHE A 92 -7.61 -6.82 -10.36
CA PHE A 92 -6.42 -6.20 -9.79
C PHE A 92 -6.20 -6.58 -8.32
N THR A 93 -7.25 -6.51 -7.49
CA THR A 93 -7.17 -6.84 -6.07
C THR A 93 -6.86 -8.32 -5.85
N LEU A 94 -7.44 -9.25 -6.64
CA LEU A 94 -7.15 -10.68 -6.52
C LEU A 94 -5.76 -11.06 -7.07
N VAL A 95 -5.40 -10.56 -8.25
CA VAL A 95 -4.11 -10.83 -8.92
C VAL A 95 -2.95 -10.29 -8.09
N THR A 96 -3.13 -9.17 -7.39
CA THR A 96 -2.09 -8.62 -6.49
C THR A 96 -2.16 -9.26 -5.10
N GLY A 97 -3.37 -9.42 -4.56
CA GLY A 97 -3.61 -9.86 -3.20
C GLY A 97 -3.23 -11.32 -2.94
N VAL A 98 -3.59 -12.24 -3.84
CA VAL A 98 -3.32 -13.68 -3.65
C VAL A 98 -1.82 -13.97 -3.61
N PRO A 99 -1.00 -13.54 -4.59
CA PRO A 99 0.45 -13.77 -4.52
C PRO A 99 1.08 -13.13 -3.28
N LEU A 100 0.63 -11.93 -2.89
CA LEU A 100 1.16 -11.24 -1.72
C LEU A 100 0.81 -11.97 -0.40
N ALA A 101 -0.42 -12.49 -0.30
CA ALA A 101 -0.91 -13.23 0.87
C ALA A 101 -0.22 -14.59 1.06
N PHE A 102 0.12 -15.29 -0.02
CA PHE A 102 0.69 -16.65 0.06
C PHE A 102 2.21 -16.71 -0.15
N ALA A 103 2.76 -15.82 -0.97
CA ALA A 103 4.16 -15.86 -1.40
C ALA A 103 4.83 -14.49 -1.44
N GLY A 104 4.22 -13.46 -0.82
CA GLY A 104 4.72 -12.09 -0.86
C GLY A 104 6.16 -11.97 -0.40
N PHE A 105 6.57 -12.70 0.64
CA PHE A 105 7.96 -12.65 1.10
C PHE A 105 8.98 -13.18 0.07
N ARG A 106 8.59 -14.08 -0.84
CA ARG A 106 9.50 -14.69 -1.83
C ARG A 106 9.74 -13.82 -3.06
N GLY A 107 8.84 -12.86 -3.33
CA GLY A 107 8.85 -12.04 -4.55
C GLY A 107 9.99 -11.03 -4.64
N TRP A 108 10.71 -10.78 -3.53
CA TRP A 108 11.83 -9.83 -3.44
C TRP A 108 11.49 -8.47 -4.07
N ARG A 109 12.04 -8.17 -5.27
CA ARG A 109 11.78 -6.92 -5.99
C ARG A 109 10.33 -6.76 -6.41
N LEU A 110 9.65 -7.85 -6.80
CA LEU A 110 8.22 -7.77 -7.14
C LEU A 110 7.41 -7.29 -5.93
N THR A 111 7.76 -7.74 -4.73
CA THR A 111 7.09 -7.37 -3.48
C THR A 111 7.32 -5.90 -3.13
N THR A 112 8.54 -5.39 -3.31
CA THR A 112 8.83 -3.96 -3.11
C THR A 112 8.15 -3.09 -4.16
N GLY A 113 8.10 -3.55 -5.41
CA GLY A 113 7.29 -2.96 -6.47
C GLY A 113 5.82 -2.86 -6.06
N VAL A 114 5.20 -3.97 -5.65
CA VAL A 114 3.80 -3.98 -5.17
C VAL A 114 3.61 -3.01 -3.99
N GLY A 115 4.55 -2.96 -3.05
CA GLY A 115 4.51 -2.03 -1.92
C GLY A 115 4.44 -0.56 -2.33
N VAL A 116 5.32 -0.11 -3.22
CA VAL A 116 5.29 1.28 -3.73
C VAL A 116 4.07 1.52 -4.61
N GLY A 117 3.77 0.60 -5.52
CA GLY A 117 2.63 0.69 -6.43
C GLY A 117 1.31 0.85 -5.68
N LEU A 118 1.03 -0.02 -4.71
CA LEU A 118 -0.20 0.08 -3.89
C LEU A 118 -0.26 1.36 -3.06
N ALA A 119 0.88 1.86 -2.57
CA ALA A 119 0.91 3.12 -1.83
C ALA A 119 0.56 4.30 -2.75
N ALA A 120 1.13 4.32 -3.96
CA ALA A 120 0.80 5.33 -4.97
C ALA A 120 -0.69 5.27 -5.36
N THR A 121 -1.23 4.06 -5.58
CA THR A 121 -2.66 3.85 -5.86
C THR A 121 -3.55 4.34 -4.74
N LEU A 122 -3.24 4.01 -3.48
CA LEU A 122 -4.04 4.44 -2.32
C LEU A 122 -4.06 5.97 -2.21
N VAL A 123 -2.90 6.61 -2.32
CA VAL A 123 -2.80 8.08 -2.22
C VAL A 123 -3.51 8.74 -3.40
N SER A 124 -3.29 8.29 -4.64
CA SER A 124 -3.98 8.86 -5.80
C SER A 124 -5.49 8.71 -5.69
N TRP A 125 -5.97 7.52 -5.30
CA TRP A 125 -7.39 7.24 -5.13
C TRP A 125 -8.02 8.12 -4.05
N ALA A 126 -7.34 8.27 -2.91
CA ALA A 126 -7.80 9.13 -1.82
C ALA A 126 -7.83 10.60 -2.26
N SER A 127 -6.82 11.07 -2.99
CA SER A 127 -6.78 12.42 -3.55
C SER A 127 -7.94 12.68 -4.50
N PHE A 128 -8.23 11.77 -5.45
CA PHE A 128 -9.34 11.95 -6.39
C PHE A 128 -10.69 11.94 -5.68
N SER A 129 -10.94 10.97 -4.79
CA SER A 129 -12.19 10.91 -4.01
C SER A 129 -12.48 12.24 -3.29
N ASN A 130 -11.44 12.90 -2.77
CA ASN A 130 -11.56 14.16 -2.04
C ASN A 130 -11.53 15.44 -2.89
N THR A 131 -11.24 15.35 -4.20
CA THR A 131 -11.07 16.54 -5.07
C THR A 131 -12.02 16.57 -6.26
N MET A 132 -12.78 15.51 -6.53
CA MET A 132 -13.77 15.50 -7.61
C MET A 132 -14.90 16.51 -7.39
N GLY A 133 -15.22 17.31 -8.40
CA GLY A 133 -16.40 18.18 -8.37
C GLY A 133 -17.71 17.43 -8.64
N ALA A 134 -18.84 18.12 -8.50
CA ALA A 134 -20.18 17.58 -8.75
C ALA A 134 -20.41 16.91 -10.11
N PRO A 135 -19.84 17.38 -11.24
CA PRO A 135 -19.97 16.67 -12.52
C PRO A 135 -19.38 15.25 -12.49
N GLY A 136 -18.48 14.98 -11.53
CA GLY A 136 -17.77 13.71 -11.39
C GLY A 136 -16.76 13.47 -12.51
N ILE A 137 -16.05 12.36 -12.40
CA ILE A 137 -15.20 11.79 -13.45
C ILE A 137 -15.73 10.39 -13.73
N SER A 138 -15.65 9.93 -14.98
CA SER A 138 -16.03 8.56 -15.32
C SER A 138 -15.19 7.53 -14.56
N ASP A 139 -15.83 6.52 -13.97
CA ASP A 139 -15.18 5.47 -13.18
C ASP A 139 -14.03 4.77 -13.91
N ILE A 140 -14.18 4.57 -15.23
CA ILE A 140 -13.13 3.94 -16.03
C ILE A 140 -11.87 4.80 -16.08
N VAL A 141 -12.02 6.13 -16.19
CA VAL A 141 -10.89 7.07 -16.20
C VAL A 141 -10.20 7.06 -14.84
N LEU A 142 -10.98 7.11 -13.74
CA LEU A 142 -10.44 7.10 -12.39
C LEU A 142 -9.69 5.79 -12.08
N THR A 143 -10.25 4.65 -12.53
CA THR A 143 -9.59 3.33 -12.45
C THR A 143 -8.26 3.32 -13.21
N LEU A 144 -8.26 3.77 -14.47
CA LEU A 144 -7.04 3.77 -15.29
C LEU A 144 -5.96 4.68 -14.70
N ILE A 145 -6.33 5.83 -14.14
CA ILE A 145 -5.37 6.71 -13.45
C ILE A 145 -4.77 6.00 -12.23
N CYS A 146 -5.60 5.40 -11.37
CA CYS A 146 -5.13 4.69 -10.17
C CYS A 146 -4.21 3.50 -10.52
N LEU A 147 -4.51 2.77 -11.59
CA LEU A 147 -3.65 1.70 -12.11
C LEU A 147 -2.39 2.22 -12.81
N GLY A 148 -2.44 3.41 -13.41
CA GLY A 148 -1.25 4.10 -13.93
C GLY A 148 -0.27 4.45 -12.81
N PHE A 149 -0.77 5.01 -11.70
CA PHE A 149 0.03 5.23 -10.49
C PHE A 149 0.56 3.93 -9.89
N PHE A 150 -0.23 2.86 -9.90
CA PHE A 150 0.25 1.53 -9.52
C PHE A 150 1.45 1.11 -10.36
N ALA A 151 1.32 1.15 -11.70
CA ALA A 151 2.35 0.70 -12.62
C ALA A 151 3.64 1.52 -12.48
N PHE A 152 3.52 2.84 -12.39
CA PHE A 152 4.66 3.73 -12.18
C PHE A 152 5.36 3.45 -10.84
N GLY A 153 4.61 3.39 -9.74
CA GLY A 153 5.14 3.06 -8.42
C GLY A 153 5.76 1.67 -8.38
N PHE A 154 5.15 0.70 -9.06
CA PHE A 154 5.66 -0.66 -9.18
C PHE A 154 7.02 -0.70 -9.86
N VAL A 155 7.16 -0.05 -11.03
CA VAL A 155 8.45 0.05 -11.74
C VAL A 155 9.51 0.71 -10.85
N PHE A 156 9.16 1.79 -10.15
CA PHE A 156 10.08 2.45 -9.22
C PHE A 156 10.53 1.50 -8.09
N GLY A 157 9.60 0.73 -7.51
CA GLY A 157 9.91 -0.22 -6.45
C GLY A 157 10.70 -1.46 -6.90
N LEU A 158 10.80 -1.74 -8.21
CA LEU A 158 11.70 -2.76 -8.77
C LEU A 158 13.17 -2.31 -8.78
N LEU A 159 13.42 -0.99 -8.76
CA LEU A 159 14.77 -0.42 -8.76
C LEU A 159 15.42 -0.57 -7.38
N GLU A 160 16.75 -0.65 -7.34
CA GLU A 160 17.50 -0.80 -6.08
C GLU A 160 17.25 0.37 -5.12
N ILE A 161 17.10 1.58 -5.66
CA ILE A 161 16.78 2.79 -4.88
C ILE A 161 15.37 2.73 -4.27
N GLY A 162 14.43 2.07 -4.96
CA GLY A 162 13.05 1.89 -4.53
C GLY A 162 12.84 0.73 -3.55
N LYS A 163 13.84 -0.15 -3.35
CA LYS A 163 13.73 -1.34 -2.50
C LYS A 163 13.35 -0.99 -1.07
N LEU A 164 14.05 -0.03 -0.45
CA LEU A 164 13.78 0.38 0.93
C LEU A 164 12.41 1.06 1.03
N ALA A 165 12.10 1.96 0.10
CA ALA A 165 10.81 2.63 0.02
C ALA A 165 9.68 1.59 -0.07
N GLY A 166 9.79 0.61 -0.96
CA GLY A 166 8.78 -0.44 -1.13
C GLY A 166 8.58 -1.31 0.09
N MET A 167 9.65 -1.68 0.80
CA MET A 167 9.52 -2.42 2.07
C MET A 167 8.79 -1.58 3.12
N VAL A 168 9.18 -0.31 3.32
CA VAL A 168 8.56 0.57 4.31
C VAL A 168 7.10 0.88 3.95
N SER A 169 6.83 1.22 2.69
CA SER A 169 5.46 1.43 2.17
C SER A 169 4.58 0.21 2.39
N LEU A 170 5.09 -1.00 2.14
CA LEU A 170 4.35 -2.22 2.40
C LEU A 170 4.06 -2.41 3.90
N GLY A 171 5.02 -2.09 4.77
CA GLY A 171 4.80 -2.08 6.22
C GLY A 171 3.68 -1.14 6.65
N ILE A 172 3.71 0.09 6.11
CA ILE A 172 2.66 1.09 6.35
C ILE A 172 1.31 0.58 5.86
N LEU A 173 1.23 0.06 4.62
CA LEU A 173 0.00 -0.51 4.06
C LEU A 173 -0.51 -1.69 4.87
N GLY A 174 0.38 -2.56 5.37
CA GLY A 174 0.03 -3.68 6.23
C GLY A 174 -0.65 -3.20 7.51
N GLY A 175 -0.06 -2.21 8.19
CA GLY A 175 -0.63 -1.58 9.37
C GLY A 175 -1.95 -0.85 9.10
N LEU A 176 -2.01 -0.02 8.06
CA LEU A 176 -3.23 0.66 7.61
C LEU A 176 -4.35 -0.33 7.34
N SER A 177 -4.05 -1.44 6.66
CA SER A 177 -5.04 -2.47 6.34
C SER A 177 -5.69 -3.08 7.59
N LEU A 178 -4.97 -3.20 8.71
CA LEU A 178 -5.54 -3.66 9.96
C LEU A 178 -6.49 -2.62 10.54
N GLY A 179 -6.02 -1.37 10.63
CA GLY A 179 -6.81 -0.27 11.17
C GLY A 179 -8.12 -0.08 10.40
N VAL A 180 -8.04 -0.12 9.06
CA VAL A 180 -9.22 -0.01 8.20
C VAL A 180 -10.19 -1.15 8.46
N ARG A 181 -9.74 -2.42 8.46
CA ARG A 181 -10.64 -3.55 8.74
C ARG A 181 -11.31 -3.42 10.10
N LEU A 182 -10.55 -3.04 11.14
CA LEU A 182 -11.09 -2.82 12.49
C LEU A 182 -12.19 -1.75 12.48
N MET A 183 -11.98 -0.65 11.75
CA MET A 183 -12.98 0.41 11.62
C MET A 183 -14.22 -0.03 10.82
N LEU A 184 -14.07 -0.95 9.86
CA LEU A 184 -15.14 -1.42 9.00
C LEU A 184 -16.04 -2.51 9.60
N PHE A 185 -15.78 -3.01 10.81
CA PHE A 185 -16.63 -4.05 11.43
C PHE A 185 -18.03 -3.57 11.82
N ARG A 186 -18.18 -2.28 12.14
CA ARG A 186 -19.41 -1.73 12.70
C ARG A 186 -20.06 -0.74 11.74
N SER A 187 -21.39 -0.72 11.74
CA SER A 187 -22.16 0.34 11.11
C SER A 187 -21.75 1.70 11.68
N GLY A 188 -21.64 2.72 10.81
CA GLY A 188 -21.20 4.05 11.22
C GLY A 188 -19.76 4.14 11.73
N LEU A 189 -18.92 3.13 11.44
CA LEU A 189 -17.55 2.90 11.94
C LEU A 189 -17.50 2.47 13.42
N LEU A 190 -16.41 1.80 13.80
CA LEU A 190 -16.24 1.22 15.15
C LEU A 190 -16.39 2.26 16.27
N ILE A 191 -15.83 3.44 16.06
CA ILE A 191 -15.98 4.59 16.97
C ILE A 191 -17.02 5.50 16.33
N PRO A 192 -18.26 5.51 16.85
CA PRO A 192 -19.34 6.25 16.23
C PRO A 192 -18.98 7.73 16.19
N VAL A 193 -19.29 8.37 15.06
CA VAL A 193 -19.34 9.83 14.99
C VAL A 193 -20.43 10.24 15.97
N GLY A 194 -20.07 10.93 17.05
CA GLY A 194 -21.02 11.34 18.09
C GLY A 194 -22.18 12.16 17.53
N SER A 195 -23.28 12.23 18.28
CA SER A 195 -24.50 12.98 17.93
C SER A 195 -24.26 14.48 17.71
N ASP A 196 -23.13 14.98 18.20
CA ASP A 196 -22.63 16.34 18.12
C ASP A 196 -21.90 16.63 16.79
N GLY A 197 -21.74 15.65 15.91
CA GLY A 197 -21.20 15.86 14.56
C GLY A 197 -19.68 16.09 14.51
N TYR A 198 -19.09 16.67 15.56
CA TYR A 198 -17.68 17.10 15.68
C TYR A 198 -16.61 16.00 15.54
N GLY A 199 -16.98 14.80 15.12
CA GLY A 199 -16.01 13.92 14.44
C GLY A 199 -14.91 13.39 15.34
N ALA A 200 -15.00 13.50 16.66
CA ALA A 200 -14.01 12.93 17.57
C ALA A 200 -13.84 11.41 17.32
N GLY A 201 -14.95 10.70 17.06
CA GLY A 201 -14.89 9.29 16.69
C GLY A 201 -14.23 9.02 15.33
N TYR A 202 -14.47 9.90 14.35
CA TYR A 202 -13.81 9.82 13.05
C TYR A 202 -12.31 10.10 13.16
N VAL A 203 -11.92 11.17 13.87
CA VAL A 203 -10.52 11.54 14.14
C VAL A 203 -9.82 10.44 14.90
N LEU A 204 -10.46 9.86 15.92
CA LEU A 204 -9.89 8.77 16.70
C LEU A 204 -9.74 7.49 15.86
N GLY A 205 -10.71 7.19 14.98
CA GLY A 205 -10.60 6.09 14.02
C GLY A 205 -9.42 6.27 13.06
N TRP A 206 -9.26 7.47 12.51
CA TRP A 206 -8.11 7.81 11.66
C TRP A 206 -6.79 7.83 12.41
N ALA A 207 -6.76 8.32 13.65
CA ALA A 207 -5.59 8.26 14.51
C ALA A 207 -5.17 6.81 14.76
N MET A 208 -6.12 5.91 15.04
CA MET A 208 -5.85 4.48 15.19
C MET A 208 -5.30 3.87 13.90
N ILE A 209 -5.91 4.16 12.74
CA ILE A 209 -5.42 3.70 11.43
C ILE A 209 -3.99 4.20 11.19
N ALA A 210 -3.73 5.49 11.41
CA ALA A 210 -2.43 6.11 11.21
C ALA A 210 -1.36 5.51 12.14
N ILE A 211 -1.68 5.33 13.44
CA ILE A 211 -0.78 4.70 14.41
C ILE A 211 -0.42 3.29 13.96
N LEU A 212 -1.40 2.47 13.57
CA LEU A 212 -1.14 1.11 13.09
C LEU A 212 -0.27 1.11 11.82
N GLY A 213 -0.53 2.04 10.89
CA GLY A 213 0.32 2.25 9.71
C GLY A 213 1.77 2.58 10.06
N VAL A 214 1.98 3.58 10.94
CA VAL A 214 3.32 3.98 11.39
C VAL A 214 4.04 2.83 12.08
N LEU A 215 3.35 2.11 12.98
CA LEU A 215 3.92 0.94 13.66
C LEU A 215 4.32 -0.15 12.67
N GLY A 216 3.51 -0.40 11.63
CA GLY A 216 3.84 -1.36 10.56
C GLY A 216 5.09 -0.95 9.77
N GLY A 217 5.23 0.33 9.41
CA GLY A 217 6.42 0.86 8.75
C GLY A 217 7.68 0.76 9.63
N LEU A 218 7.57 1.17 10.90
CA LEU A 218 8.66 1.09 11.87
C LEU A 218 9.09 -0.35 12.14
N TRP A 219 8.14 -1.30 12.19
CA TRP A 219 8.42 -2.71 12.38
C TRP A 219 9.39 -3.23 11.30
N ILE A 220 9.17 -2.87 10.04
CA ILE A 220 10.06 -3.25 8.94
C ILE A 220 11.39 -2.49 8.98
N ALA A 221 11.36 -1.21 9.31
CA ALA A 221 12.54 -0.37 9.25
C ALA A 221 13.60 -0.73 10.33
N LEU A 222 13.16 -1.31 11.45
CA LEU A 222 14.05 -1.86 12.45
C LEU A 222 14.64 -3.20 11.96
N VAL A 223 15.93 -3.20 11.61
CA VAL A 223 16.66 -4.36 11.05
C VAL A 223 16.40 -5.68 11.79
N ARG A 224 16.36 -5.64 13.13
CA ARG A 224 16.12 -6.83 13.98
C ARG A 224 14.75 -7.49 13.74
N PHE A 225 13.79 -6.72 13.23
CA PHE A 225 12.43 -7.16 13.00
C PHE A 225 11.99 -7.11 11.53
N GLN A 226 12.87 -6.68 10.64
CA GLN A 226 12.55 -6.51 9.22
C GLN A 226 11.90 -7.75 8.62
N ARG A 227 12.40 -8.95 8.94
CA ARG A 227 11.84 -10.21 8.44
C ARG A 227 10.42 -10.45 8.92
N SER A 228 10.16 -10.35 10.23
CA SER A 228 8.82 -10.60 10.79
C SER A 228 7.83 -9.51 10.36
N GLY A 229 8.26 -8.25 10.37
CA GLY A 229 7.47 -7.13 9.87
C GLY A 229 7.08 -7.30 8.40
N LEU A 230 8.00 -7.75 7.54
CA LEU A 230 7.72 -7.93 6.12
C LEU A 230 6.78 -9.11 5.84
N LEU A 231 6.98 -10.24 6.54
CA LEU A 231 6.06 -11.39 6.48
C LEU A 231 4.64 -10.97 6.85
N PHE A 232 4.51 -10.25 7.97
CA PHE A 232 3.23 -9.74 8.46
C PHE A 232 2.62 -8.71 7.51
N ALA A 233 3.41 -7.78 6.98
CA ALA A 233 2.93 -6.77 6.05
C ALA A 233 2.45 -7.37 4.72
N CYS A 234 3.18 -8.34 4.16
CA CYS A 234 2.76 -9.06 2.95
C CYS A 234 1.40 -9.75 3.17
N THR A 235 1.25 -10.48 4.29
CA THR A 235 -0.01 -11.20 4.54
C THR A 235 -1.14 -10.26 4.90
N ALA A 236 -0.90 -9.23 5.70
CA ALA A 236 -1.90 -8.23 6.05
C ALA A 236 -2.38 -7.45 4.82
N THR A 237 -1.49 -6.95 3.96
CA THR A 237 -1.92 -6.27 2.73
C THR A 237 -2.55 -7.24 1.73
N GLY A 238 -1.99 -8.44 1.58
CA GLY A 238 -2.50 -9.46 0.67
C GLY A 238 -3.91 -9.91 1.01
N THR A 239 -4.18 -10.29 2.27
CA THR A 239 -5.52 -10.71 2.69
C THR A 239 -6.51 -9.55 2.66
N PHE A 240 -6.05 -8.29 2.74
CA PHE A 240 -6.93 -7.12 2.61
C PHE A 240 -7.45 -7.01 1.18
N LEU A 241 -6.56 -7.11 0.20
CA LEU A 241 -6.92 -7.08 -1.21
C LEU A 241 -7.78 -8.28 -1.60
N VAL A 242 -7.45 -9.49 -1.11
CA VAL A 242 -8.29 -10.67 -1.35
C VAL A 242 -9.68 -10.48 -0.74
N ALA A 243 -9.76 -10.00 0.51
CA ALA A 243 -11.03 -9.72 1.17
C ALA A 243 -11.86 -8.67 0.40
N LEU A 244 -11.22 -7.59 -0.04
CA LEU A 244 -11.85 -6.55 -0.85
C LEU A 244 -12.38 -7.11 -2.19
N GLY A 245 -11.59 -7.91 -2.90
CA GLY A 245 -12.00 -8.53 -4.16
C GLY A 245 -13.16 -9.52 -3.98
N VAL A 246 -13.10 -10.38 -2.96
CA VAL A 246 -14.18 -11.32 -2.62
C VAL A 246 -15.45 -10.58 -2.20
N ASP A 247 -15.32 -9.52 -1.40
CA ASP A 247 -16.46 -8.71 -0.97
C ASP A 247 -17.10 -7.94 -2.14
N LEU A 248 -16.31 -7.43 -3.09
CA LEU A 248 -16.83 -6.85 -4.34
C LEU A 248 -17.61 -7.87 -5.17
N ILE A 249 -17.19 -9.14 -5.20
CA ILE A 249 -17.93 -10.20 -5.90
C ILE A 249 -19.28 -10.47 -5.23
N LEU A 250 -19.31 -10.54 -3.90
CA LEU A 250 -20.49 -10.99 -3.14
C LEU A 250 -21.46 -9.85 -2.80
N ASN A 251 -20.93 -8.73 -2.32
CA ASN A 251 -21.68 -7.59 -1.82
C ASN A 251 -21.63 -6.38 -2.77
N ARG A 252 -20.90 -6.48 -3.90
CA ARG A 252 -20.71 -5.38 -4.86
C ARG A 252 -20.17 -4.14 -4.13
N GLN A 253 -20.61 -2.96 -4.53
CA GLN A 253 -20.19 -1.69 -3.92
C GLN A 253 -20.88 -1.40 -2.58
N LYS A 254 -21.68 -2.31 -2.00
CA LYS A 254 -22.36 -2.09 -0.71
C LYS A 254 -21.54 -2.52 0.51
N GLY A 255 -20.53 -3.35 0.34
CA GLY A 255 -19.69 -3.87 1.42
C GLY A 255 -18.47 -3.00 1.73
N MET A 256 -17.27 -3.58 1.71
CA MET A 256 -16.00 -2.95 2.03
C MET A 256 -15.74 -1.70 1.18
N SER A 257 -16.06 -1.71 -0.12
CA SER A 257 -15.91 -0.52 -0.99
C SER A 257 -16.71 0.68 -0.45
N ARG A 258 -17.97 0.47 -0.04
CA ARG A 258 -18.77 1.52 0.62
C ARG A 258 -18.11 1.99 1.91
N GLY A 259 -17.59 1.06 2.70
CA GLY A 259 -16.86 1.37 3.92
C GLY A 259 -15.64 2.24 3.68
N LEU A 260 -14.88 1.97 2.62
CA LEU A 260 -13.72 2.77 2.22
C LEU A 260 -14.12 4.17 1.78
N ILE A 261 -15.16 4.32 0.95
CA ILE A 261 -15.73 5.63 0.61
C ILE A 261 -16.14 6.36 1.89
N PHE A 262 -16.92 5.71 2.74
CA PHE A 262 -17.41 6.31 3.99
C PHE A 262 -16.26 6.72 4.94
N LEU A 263 -15.11 6.06 4.87
CA LEU A 263 -13.94 6.36 5.70
C LEU A 263 -13.03 7.45 5.10
N PHE A 264 -12.82 7.45 3.77
CA PHE A 264 -11.85 8.32 3.09
C PHE A 264 -12.46 9.55 2.42
N ASP A 265 -13.74 9.53 2.07
CA ASP A 265 -14.39 10.60 1.31
C ASP A 265 -14.85 11.74 2.24
N ARG A 266 -14.18 12.88 2.16
CA ARG A 266 -14.54 14.12 2.88
C ARG A 266 -14.95 15.24 1.92
N ASN A 267 -15.34 14.87 0.71
CA ASN A 267 -15.75 15.81 -0.32
C ASN A 267 -17.17 16.33 -0.05
N SER A 268 -17.35 17.65 -0.06
CA SER A 268 -18.65 18.29 0.11
C SER A 268 -19.62 18.02 -1.05
N SER A 269 -19.08 17.71 -2.23
CA SER A 269 -19.88 17.33 -3.41
C SER A 269 -20.54 15.96 -3.27
N HIS A 270 -20.08 15.12 -2.33
CA HIS A 270 -20.58 13.76 -2.12
C HIS A 270 -21.39 13.63 -0.81
N ILE A 271 -21.61 14.74 -0.10
CA ILE A 271 -22.10 14.71 1.27
C ILE A 271 -23.51 14.11 1.39
N VAL A 272 -24.39 14.43 0.45
CA VAL A 272 -25.76 13.90 0.46
C VAL A 272 -25.72 12.39 0.35
N ASP A 273 -24.90 11.83 -0.56
CA ASP A 273 -24.78 10.40 -0.73
C ASP A 273 -24.19 9.72 0.51
N VAL A 274 -23.10 10.28 1.06
CA VAL A 274 -22.38 9.74 2.21
C VAL A 274 -23.25 9.71 3.46
N ILE A 275 -23.99 10.79 3.76
CA ILE A 275 -24.87 10.87 4.94
C ILE A 275 -26.10 9.98 4.78
N THR A 276 -26.78 10.05 3.63
CA THR A 276 -28.08 9.38 3.45
C THR A 276 -27.95 7.87 3.37
N LYS A 277 -26.93 7.35 2.67
CA LYS A 277 -26.73 5.90 2.54
C LYS A 277 -25.88 5.32 3.67
N GLY A 278 -24.96 6.11 4.23
CA GLY A 278 -24.05 5.67 5.29
C GLY A 278 -23.21 4.44 4.93
N TYR A 279 -22.69 3.77 5.97
CA TYR A 279 -22.06 2.46 5.88
C TYR A 279 -22.71 1.49 6.86
N GLN A 280 -23.28 0.41 6.32
CA GLN A 280 -23.92 -0.67 7.06
C GLN A 280 -23.38 -2.01 6.51
N PRO A 281 -22.33 -2.58 7.13
CA PRO A 281 -21.74 -3.83 6.62
C PRO A 281 -22.73 -4.98 6.72
N SER A 282 -22.90 -5.72 5.63
CA SER A 282 -23.66 -6.98 5.65
C SER A 282 -22.99 -8.00 6.56
N LEU A 283 -23.74 -9.00 7.03
CA LEU A 283 -23.17 -10.10 7.81
C LEU A 283 -22.02 -10.78 7.04
N THR A 284 -22.20 -10.95 5.72
CA THR A 284 -21.16 -11.51 4.84
C THR A 284 -19.90 -10.66 4.84
N THR A 285 -20.01 -9.33 4.75
CA THR A 285 -18.86 -8.42 4.84
C THR A 285 -18.14 -8.54 6.20
N GLN A 286 -18.89 -8.64 7.31
CA GLN A 286 -18.30 -8.81 8.64
C GLN A 286 -17.53 -10.14 8.78
N VAL A 287 -18.07 -11.23 8.22
CA VAL A 287 -17.40 -12.55 8.19
C VAL A 287 -16.13 -12.49 7.33
N ILE A 288 -16.17 -11.81 6.18
CA ILE A 288 -14.99 -11.60 5.32
C ILE A 288 -13.92 -10.80 6.07
N LEU A 289 -14.29 -9.70 6.73
CA LEU A 289 -13.37 -8.90 7.54
C LEU A 289 -12.73 -9.73 8.66
N GLY A 290 -13.54 -10.46 9.43
CA GLY A 290 -13.10 -11.34 10.53
C GLY A 290 -12.13 -12.42 10.08
N SER A 291 -12.53 -13.18 9.04
CA SER A 291 -11.68 -14.23 8.47
C SER A 291 -10.38 -13.67 7.90
N SER A 292 -10.43 -12.53 7.20
CA SER A 292 -9.23 -11.91 6.62
C SER A 292 -8.21 -11.46 7.66
N LEU A 293 -8.65 -11.06 8.87
CA LEU A 293 -7.78 -10.75 10.01
C LEU A 293 -7.19 -12.01 10.64
N ALA A 294 -8.01 -13.03 10.87
CA ALA A 294 -7.56 -14.31 11.44
C ALA A 294 -6.52 -15.02 10.57
N LEU A 295 -6.61 -14.86 9.25
CA LEU A 295 -5.66 -15.45 8.29
C LEU A 295 -4.27 -14.80 8.32
N ILE A 296 -4.12 -13.57 8.81
CA ILE A 296 -2.84 -12.85 8.81
C ILE A 296 -1.73 -13.62 9.54
N PRO A 297 -1.90 -14.01 10.83
CA PRO A 297 -0.85 -14.75 11.55
C PRO A 297 -0.64 -16.16 10.97
N ILE A 298 -1.71 -16.83 10.51
CA ILE A 298 -1.63 -18.18 9.93
C ILE A 298 -0.78 -18.16 8.66
N LEU A 299 -1.10 -17.27 7.72
CA LEU A 299 -0.36 -17.13 6.48
C LEU A 299 1.06 -16.59 6.71
N ALA A 300 1.25 -15.69 7.70
CA ALA A 300 2.58 -15.15 7.99
C ALA A 300 3.51 -16.26 8.52
N PHE A 301 2.98 -17.12 9.39
CA PHE A 301 3.69 -18.30 9.86
C PHE A 301 3.93 -19.32 8.73
N GLY A 302 2.95 -19.52 7.84
CA GLY A 302 3.10 -20.34 6.64
C GLY A 302 4.24 -19.86 5.74
N GLN A 303 4.25 -18.56 5.39
CA GLN A 303 5.33 -17.94 4.61
C GLN A 303 6.68 -18.05 5.35
N HIS A 304 6.72 -17.85 6.66
CA HIS A 304 7.93 -17.98 7.46
C HIS A 304 8.54 -19.38 7.37
N ARG A 305 7.69 -20.42 7.44
CA ARG A 305 8.10 -21.83 7.38
C ARG A 305 8.54 -22.25 5.98
N LEU A 306 7.83 -21.79 4.95
CA LEU A 306 8.10 -22.13 3.55
C LEU A 306 9.34 -21.42 3.00
N PHE A 307 9.56 -20.15 3.35
CA PHE A 307 10.62 -19.32 2.77
C PHE A 307 11.71 -18.99 3.80
N LYS A 308 12.61 -19.94 4.05
CA LYS A 308 13.68 -19.80 5.07
C LYS A 308 14.74 -18.76 4.72
N ASP A 309 14.98 -18.51 3.43
CA ASP A 309 15.98 -17.57 2.95
C ASP A 309 15.73 -16.14 3.44
N PRO A 310 16.78 -15.32 3.65
CA PRO A 310 16.60 -13.89 3.92
C PRO A 310 15.93 -13.20 2.73
N PHE A 311 15.20 -12.11 3.02
CA PHE A 311 14.54 -11.32 1.99
C PHE A 311 15.53 -10.62 1.06
N ASP A 312 16.59 -10.03 1.62
CA ASP A 312 17.69 -9.46 0.86
C ASP A 312 18.80 -10.49 0.67
N ARG A 313 19.07 -10.83 -0.59
CA ARG A 313 20.07 -11.83 -0.99
C ARG A 313 21.43 -11.21 -1.33
N GLY A 314 21.51 -9.88 -1.46
CA GLY A 314 22.69 -9.20 -1.99
C GLY A 314 23.90 -9.13 -1.06
N LYS A 315 23.71 -9.21 0.27
CA LYS A 315 24.83 -9.03 1.22
C LYS A 315 25.71 -10.27 1.39
N LEU A 316 25.15 -11.47 1.20
CA LEU A 316 25.88 -12.72 1.41
C LEU A 316 26.98 -12.99 0.37
N SER A 317 26.90 -12.39 -0.82
CA SER A 317 27.93 -12.56 -1.85
C SER A 317 29.17 -11.72 -1.59
N SER A 318 29.02 -10.50 -1.07
CA SER A 318 30.16 -9.60 -0.82
C SER A 318 31.03 -10.06 0.35
N ASP A 319 30.41 -10.55 1.43
CA ASP A 319 31.14 -11.05 2.60
C ASP A 319 31.81 -12.40 2.34
N ARG A 320 31.22 -13.25 1.47
CA ARG A 320 31.88 -14.49 1.04
C ARG A 320 33.03 -14.26 0.08
N ALA A 321 32.90 -13.28 -0.82
CA ALA A 321 33.98 -12.92 -1.74
C ALA A 321 35.20 -12.39 -0.97
N SER A 322 34.98 -11.52 0.03
CA SER A 322 36.09 -11.00 0.85
C SER A 322 36.74 -12.07 1.73
N ILE A 323 35.98 -13.04 2.24
CA ILE A 323 36.56 -14.18 2.99
C ILE A 323 37.43 -15.05 2.07
N LEU A 324 36.95 -15.39 0.88
CA LEU A 324 37.71 -16.19 -0.09
C LEU A 324 38.96 -15.46 -0.59
N ASP A 325 38.88 -14.14 -0.81
CA ASP A 325 40.04 -13.33 -1.18
C ASP A 325 41.06 -13.23 -0.04
N SER A 326 40.60 -13.20 1.22
CA SER A 326 41.50 -13.24 2.39
C SER A 326 42.16 -14.61 2.59
N GLU A 327 41.46 -15.69 2.26
CA GLU A 327 41.95 -17.06 2.44
C GLU A 327 42.92 -17.49 1.32
N TYR A 328 42.84 -16.87 0.14
CA TYR A 328 43.77 -17.09 -0.97
C TYR A 328 44.94 -16.08 -1.06
N GLY A 329 44.89 -14.99 -0.28
CA GLY A 329 45.88 -13.92 -0.30
C GLY A 329 47.23 -14.25 0.34
N ASP A 330 47.31 -15.30 1.15
CA ASP A 330 48.50 -15.65 1.95
C ASP A 330 49.22 -16.93 1.50
N ALA A 331 48.97 -17.43 0.29
CA ALA A 331 49.82 -18.47 -0.28
C ALA A 331 51.23 -17.89 -0.51
N PRO A 332 52.30 -18.42 0.14
CA PRO A 332 53.65 -17.89 -0.02
C PRO A 332 54.04 -18.02 -1.50
N SER A 333 54.37 -16.87 -2.08
CA SER A 333 54.89 -16.73 -3.44
C SER A 333 56.16 -17.56 -3.57
N THR A 334 56.00 -18.79 -4.04
CA THR A 334 57.12 -19.61 -4.47
C THR A 334 57.59 -18.98 -5.77
N THR A 335 58.71 -18.28 -5.66
CA THR A 335 59.64 -17.80 -6.70
C THR A 335 59.22 -18.17 -8.13
N GLN A 336 58.53 -17.27 -8.83
CA GLN A 336 58.35 -17.36 -10.27
C GLN A 336 59.42 -16.51 -10.97
N THR A 337 60.30 -17.24 -11.64
CA THR A 337 61.17 -16.80 -12.71
C THR A 337 60.37 -16.08 -13.80
N SER A 338 61.00 -15.04 -14.33
CA SER A 338 60.56 -14.16 -15.40
C SER A 338 60.37 -14.90 -16.73
N GLU A 339 59.14 -15.21 -17.12
CA GLU A 339 58.74 -15.32 -18.54
C GLU A 339 57.23 -15.53 -18.68
N GLN A 340 56.47 -14.47 -18.94
CA GLN A 340 55.36 -14.46 -19.91
C GLN A 340 54.63 -13.11 -19.86
N ARG A 341 55.13 -12.21 -20.70
CA ARG A 341 54.51 -10.93 -21.01
C ARG A 341 53.70 -11.12 -22.30
N GLY A 342 52.42 -11.45 -22.18
CA GLY A 342 51.54 -11.50 -23.35
C GLY A 342 50.20 -12.16 -23.08
N GLY A 343 49.17 -11.35 -22.83
CA GLY A 343 47.78 -11.85 -22.92
C GLY A 343 46.87 -11.49 -21.75
N VAL A 344 46.81 -10.23 -21.32
CA VAL A 344 45.73 -9.76 -20.41
C VAL A 344 45.08 -8.53 -21.01
N LEU A 345 44.33 -8.73 -22.10
CA LEU A 345 43.52 -7.67 -22.71
C LEU A 345 42.28 -8.25 -23.41
N MET A 346 41.49 -9.07 -22.71
CA MET A 346 40.10 -9.37 -23.10
C MET A 346 39.34 -10.03 -21.94
N ARG A 347 38.88 -9.24 -20.96
CA ARG A 347 37.86 -9.70 -20.00
C ARG A 347 37.04 -8.55 -19.41
N HIS A 348 36.56 -7.66 -20.26
CA HIS A 348 35.67 -6.56 -19.83
C HIS A 348 34.38 -6.41 -20.63
N ARG A 349 33.95 -7.43 -21.38
CA ARG A 349 32.76 -7.32 -22.25
C ARG A 349 31.84 -8.53 -22.20
N ALA A 350 31.13 -8.69 -21.09
CA ALA A 350 29.86 -9.43 -21.04
C ALA A 350 29.25 -9.29 -19.63
N ASN A 351 28.43 -8.26 -19.39
CA ASN A 351 27.53 -8.23 -18.21
C ASN A 351 26.38 -7.23 -18.43
N ALA A 352 25.76 -7.25 -19.60
CA ALA A 352 24.58 -6.43 -19.90
C ALA A 352 23.29 -7.26 -20.16
N SER A 353 23.36 -8.60 -20.15
CA SER A 353 22.20 -9.46 -20.45
C SER A 353 21.48 -10.04 -19.22
N GLY A 354 21.91 -9.72 -17.99
CA GLY A 354 21.40 -10.37 -16.76
C GLY A 354 20.23 -9.68 -16.05
N MET A 355 19.66 -8.59 -16.59
CA MET A 355 18.68 -7.81 -15.82
C MET A 355 17.30 -8.50 -15.69
N PHE A 356 16.96 -9.42 -16.60
CA PHE A 356 15.66 -10.12 -16.59
C PHE A 356 15.74 -11.59 -16.16
N SER A 357 16.90 -12.25 -16.25
CA SER A 357 17.02 -13.67 -15.85
C SER A 357 16.88 -13.88 -14.34
N GLY A 358 17.26 -12.89 -13.52
CA GLY A 358 17.13 -12.96 -12.05
C GLY A 358 15.74 -12.64 -11.49
N LEU A 359 14.78 -12.22 -12.32
CA LEU A 359 13.45 -11.81 -11.84
C LEU A 359 12.60 -13.02 -11.38
N TRP A 360 12.87 -14.19 -11.98
CA TRP A 360 12.14 -15.44 -11.75
C TRP A 360 13.06 -16.66 -11.81
N ASP A 361 14.28 -16.60 -11.26
CA ASP A 361 15.08 -17.80 -11.08
C ASP A 361 14.33 -18.74 -10.12
N GLY A 362 13.53 -19.60 -10.75
CA GLY A 362 12.91 -20.78 -10.22
C GLY A 362 14.05 -21.69 -9.84
N VAL A 363 14.47 -21.58 -8.59
CA VAL A 363 15.34 -22.53 -7.93
C VAL A 363 14.58 -23.86 -7.92
N LEU A 364 14.75 -24.61 -9.00
CA LEU A 364 14.63 -26.07 -9.02
C LEU A 364 15.39 -26.56 -7.79
N PHE A 365 14.66 -27.19 -6.88
CA PHE A 365 15.16 -27.74 -5.62
C PHE A 365 16.29 -28.74 -5.89
N LYS A 366 17.52 -28.26 -6.07
CA LYS A 366 18.71 -29.10 -5.96
C LYS A 366 18.99 -29.26 -4.48
N LYS A 367 18.39 -30.31 -3.92
CA LYS A 367 18.51 -30.75 -2.53
C LYS A 367 19.98 -31.16 -2.28
N GLY A 368 20.83 -30.20 -1.93
CA GLY A 368 22.17 -30.47 -1.43
C GLY A 368 22.09 -31.04 -0.01
N PRO A 369 22.97 -31.99 0.36
CA PRO A 369 22.98 -32.56 1.70
C PRO A 369 23.37 -31.50 2.73
N SER A 370 22.52 -31.32 3.74
CA SER A 370 22.75 -30.47 4.91
C SER A 370 23.78 -31.13 5.83
N PRO A 371 24.97 -30.54 6.06
CA PRO A 371 25.84 -31.01 7.13
C PRO A 371 25.29 -30.52 8.47
N ASN A 372 24.95 -31.48 9.33
CA ASN A 372 24.58 -31.28 10.72
C ASN A 372 25.55 -30.33 11.44
N ARG A 373 25.01 -29.35 12.19
CA ARG A 373 25.72 -28.75 13.34
C ARG A 373 24.73 -28.20 14.36
N PHE A 374 24.29 -29.06 15.26
CA PHE A 374 23.95 -28.68 16.63
C PHE A 374 24.97 -29.38 17.52
N SER A 375 25.76 -28.60 18.26
CA SER A 375 26.41 -29.02 19.50
C SER A 375 25.68 -28.31 20.64
N VAL A 376 25.43 -29.08 21.68
CA VAL A 376 24.63 -28.83 22.90
C VAL A 376 24.95 -27.51 23.58
#